data_AF-A0A679JDN9-F1
#
_entry.id   AF-A0A679JDN9-F1
#
_cell.length_a   1.000
_cell.length_b   1.000
_cell.length_c   1.000
_cell.angle_alpha   90.00
_cell.angle_beta   90.00
_cell.angle_gamma   90.00
#
_symmetry.space_group_name_H-M   'P 1'
#
loop_
_entity.id
_entity.type
_entity.pdbx_description
1 polymer ?
#
loop_
_entity_poly.entity_id
_entity_poly.type
_entity_poly.pdbx_seq_one_letter_code
_entity_poly.pdbx_strand_id
1 'polypeptide(L)'
;METARLALAPEAVSRLDCLFTWETLDLARAFRDRFRRGSAIYEVEPLSDARVYRGDFGLISNNVPSGAFVDFMPPIAVRYWTEPPGEQVEVLVGGPVNVCGVVDHPTESI
;
A
#
# COMPACT_ATOMS: atom_id res chain seq x y z
N MET A 1 -10.07 -9.09 -0.65
CA MET A 1 -9.78 -7.65 -0.50
C MET A 1 -10.93 -6.79 -1.01
N GLU A 2 -11.19 -6.70 -2.31
CA GLU A 2 -12.21 -5.75 -2.83
C GLU A 2 -13.63 -6.05 -2.37
N THR A 3 -14.06 -7.32 -2.36
CA THR A 3 -15.38 -7.69 -1.82
C THR A 3 -15.57 -7.25 -0.37
N ALA A 4 -14.52 -7.36 0.45
CA ALA A 4 -14.56 -6.91 1.84
C ALA A 4 -14.63 -5.37 1.93
N ARG A 5 -13.90 -4.65 1.06
CA ARG A 5 -13.99 -3.18 0.97
C ARG A 5 -15.41 -2.74 0.66
N LEU A 6 -16.01 -3.30 -0.39
CA LEU A 6 -17.38 -2.98 -0.80
C LEU A 6 -18.40 -3.24 0.32
N ALA A 7 -18.20 -4.29 1.12
CA ALA A 7 -19.10 -4.65 2.20
C ALA A 7 -18.90 -3.82 3.48
N LEU A 8 -17.67 -3.45 3.82
CA LEU A 8 -17.30 -2.95 5.15
C LEU A 8 -16.78 -1.50 5.15
N ALA A 9 -16.18 -1.07 4.05
CA ALA A 9 -15.57 0.26 3.89
C ALA A 9 -15.79 0.80 2.46
N PRO A 10 -17.05 0.94 1.99
CA PRO A 10 -17.36 1.25 0.59
C PRO A 10 -16.81 2.62 0.13
N GLU A 11 -16.57 3.53 1.06
CA GLU A 11 -15.99 4.86 0.78
C GLU A 11 -14.46 4.86 0.71
N ALA A 12 -13.80 3.78 1.16
CA ALA A 12 -12.35 3.66 1.09
C ALA A 12 -11.88 3.49 -0.37
N VAL A 13 -10.64 3.92 -0.64
CA VAL A 13 -9.99 3.78 -1.94
C VAL A 13 -9.85 2.30 -2.32
N SER A 14 -10.21 1.94 -3.56
CA SER A 14 -10.02 0.57 -4.03
C SER A 14 -8.55 0.28 -4.32
N ARG A 15 -8.03 -0.85 -3.84
CA ARG A 15 -6.71 -1.34 -4.21
C ARG A 15 -6.58 -1.73 -5.69
N LEU A 16 -7.70 -1.88 -6.39
CA LEU A 16 -7.73 -2.19 -7.82
C LEU A 16 -7.67 -0.92 -8.70
N ASP A 17 -7.83 0.25 -8.09
CA ASP A 17 -7.86 1.55 -8.76
C ASP A 17 -7.25 2.62 -7.85
N CYS A 18 -5.94 2.52 -7.62
CA CYS A 18 -5.19 3.46 -6.81
C CYS A 18 -3.71 3.49 -7.18
N LEU A 19 -3.03 4.53 -6.69
CA LEU A 19 -1.58 4.55 -6.54
C LEU A 19 -1.21 4.02 -5.15
N PHE A 20 -0.22 3.13 -5.10
CA PHE A 20 0.38 2.65 -3.86
C PHE A 20 1.54 3.56 -3.47
N THR A 21 1.47 4.16 -2.29
CA THR A 21 2.51 5.03 -1.74
C THR A 21 2.82 4.62 -0.29
N TRP A 22 3.85 5.23 0.29
CA TRP A 22 4.29 4.98 1.66
C TRP A 22 4.45 6.30 2.40
N GLU A 23 4.11 6.30 3.70
CA GLU A 23 4.16 7.53 4.52
C GLU A 23 5.57 8.06 4.74
N THR A 24 6.57 7.18 4.66
CA THR A 24 7.96 7.52 4.92
C THR A 24 8.88 6.93 3.86
N LEU A 25 10.01 7.61 3.66
CA LEU A 25 11.08 7.13 2.78
C LEU A 25 11.62 5.77 3.23
N ASP A 26 11.70 5.52 4.53
CA ASP A 26 12.20 4.24 5.06
C ASP A 26 11.25 3.08 4.72
N LEU A 27 9.93 3.28 4.83
CA LEU A 27 8.96 2.30 4.39
C LEU A 27 9.02 2.07 2.87
N ALA A 28 9.15 3.14 2.09
CA ALA A 28 9.32 3.05 0.63
C ALA A 28 10.59 2.26 0.25
N ARG A 29 11.71 2.51 0.93
CA ARG A 29 12.97 1.77 0.76
C ARG A 29 12.80 0.30 1.13
N ALA A 30 12.19 0.01 2.29
CA ALA A 30 11.94 -1.36 2.72
C ALA A 30 11.08 -2.14 1.70
N PHE A 31 10.04 -1.50 1.15
CA PHE A 31 9.24 -2.09 0.08
C PHE A 31 10.05 -2.30 -1.19
N ARG A 32 10.77 -1.27 -1.66
CA ARG A 32 11.61 -1.34 -2.88
C ARG A 32 12.63 -2.46 -2.76
N ASP A 33 13.41 -2.48 -1.68
CA ASP A 33 14.52 -3.41 -1.52
C ASP A 33 14.04 -4.86 -1.39
N ARG A 34 12.79 -5.07 -0.97
CA ARG A 34 12.17 -6.39 -0.90
C ARG A 34 11.50 -6.82 -2.21
N PHE A 35 10.77 -5.92 -2.89
CA PHE A 35 9.86 -6.30 -3.98
C PHE A 35 10.16 -5.66 -5.34
N ARG A 36 10.95 -4.57 -5.38
CA ARG A 36 11.22 -3.74 -6.57
C ARG A 36 12.67 -3.25 -6.58
N ARG A 37 13.61 -4.17 -6.35
CA ARG A 37 15.05 -3.83 -6.27
C ARG A 37 15.49 -3.08 -7.53
N GLY A 38 16.26 -2.01 -7.34
CA GLY A 38 16.76 -1.17 -8.43
C GLY A 38 15.76 -0.15 -8.97
N SER A 39 14.53 -0.06 -8.45
CA SER A 39 13.60 1.02 -8.83
C SER A 39 13.95 2.36 -8.17
N ALA A 40 13.61 3.46 -8.83
CA ALA A 40 13.63 4.78 -8.21
C ALA A 40 12.50 4.92 -7.17
N ILE A 41 12.67 5.82 -6.21
CA ILE A 41 11.61 6.26 -5.29
C ILE A 41 11.29 7.72 -5.61
N TYR A 42 10.01 7.99 -5.87
CA TYR A 42 9.50 9.32 -6.16
C TYR A 42 8.71 9.84 -4.96
N GLU A 43 8.93 11.11 -4.63
CA GLU A 43 8.05 11.84 -3.70
C GLU A 43 6.84 12.35 -4.47
N VAL A 44 5.66 12.13 -3.89
CA VAL A 44 4.40 12.52 -4.51
C VAL A 44 3.50 13.23 -3.50
N GLU A 45 2.75 14.20 -3.99
CA GLU A 45 1.74 14.92 -3.22
C GLU A 45 0.36 14.69 -3.88
N PRO A 46 -0.62 14.09 -3.17
CA PRO A 46 -1.98 13.98 -3.67
C PRO A 46 -2.58 15.35 -3.97
N LEU A 47 -3.37 15.46 -5.04
CA LEU A 47 -4.18 16.67 -5.24
C LEU A 47 -5.19 16.82 -4.10
N SER A 48 -5.63 18.05 -3.81
CA SER A 48 -6.38 18.39 -2.59
C SER A 48 -7.71 17.66 -2.42
N ASP A 49 -8.29 17.13 -3.49
CA ASP A 49 -9.54 16.35 -3.51
C ASP A 49 -9.32 14.84 -3.65
N ALA A 50 -8.07 14.38 -3.76
CA ALA A 50 -7.75 12.96 -3.87
C ALA A 50 -8.09 12.24 -2.57
N ARG A 51 -8.89 11.17 -2.68
CA ARG A 51 -9.18 10.30 -1.54
C ARG A 51 -7.94 9.49 -1.18
N VAL A 52 -7.72 9.33 0.12
CA VAL A 52 -6.59 8.59 0.67
C VAL A 52 -7.08 7.55 1.67
N TYR A 53 -6.49 6.36 1.64
CA TYR A 53 -6.70 5.31 2.63
C TYR A 53 -5.38 4.82 3.19
N ARG A 54 -5.29 4.65 4.51
CA ARG A 54 -4.12 4.10 5.20
C ARG A 54 -4.39 2.65 5.57
N GLY A 55 -3.66 1.71 4.97
CA GLY A 55 -3.79 0.28 5.21
C GLY A 55 -2.52 -0.32 5.84
N ASP A 56 -2.68 -1.45 6.53
CA ASP A 56 -1.54 -2.21 7.04
C ASP A 56 -1.07 -3.22 5.98
N PHE A 57 -0.01 -2.87 5.26
CA PHE A 57 0.59 -3.73 4.26
C PHE A 57 1.18 -5.01 4.88
N GLY A 58 1.56 -4.95 6.16
CA GLY A 58 2.10 -6.09 6.89
C GLY A 58 1.11 -7.25 6.99
N LEU A 59 -0.20 -6.95 7.09
CA LEU A 59 -1.26 -7.98 7.14
C LEU A 59 -1.32 -8.86 5.89
N ILE A 60 -0.94 -8.32 4.73
CA ILE A 60 -1.05 -9.01 3.43
C ILE A 60 0.31 -9.42 2.84
N SER A 61 1.42 -8.94 3.41
CA SER A 61 2.77 -9.17 2.88
C SER A 61 3.69 -9.95 3.80
N ASN A 62 3.41 -10.00 5.11
CA ASN A 62 4.23 -10.72 6.08
C ASN A 62 3.55 -12.01 6.51
N ASN A 63 4.34 -13.08 6.59
CA ASN A 63 3.93 -14.36 7.17
C ASN A 63 2.56 -14.84 6.67
N VAL A 64 2.36 -14.77 5.35
CA VAL A 64 1.15 -15.30 4.69
C VAL A 64 0.96 -16.74 5.17
N PRO A 65 -0.12 -17.04 5.92
CA PRO A 65 -0.30 -18.35 6.52
C PRO A 65 -0.24 -19.47 5.47
N SER A 66 0.33 -20.61 5.84
CA SER A 66 0.21 -21.82 5.03
C SER A 66 -1.23 -22.35 5.13
N GLY A 67 -1.78 -22.83 4.01
CA GLY A 67 -3.14 -23.37 3.96
C GLY A 67 -3.94 -22.90 2.76
N ALA A 68 -5.23 -23.23 2.73
CA ALA A 68 -6.10 -22.77 1.67
C ALA A 68 -6.36 -21.26 1.84
N PHE A 69 -6.28 -20.53 0.74
CA PHE A 69 -6.42 -19.07 0.72
C PHE A 69 -7.72 -18.58 1.39
N VAL A 70 -8.79 -19.35 1.23
CA VAL A 70 -10.13 -19.05 1.78
C VAL A 70 -10.16 -19.11 3.31
N ASP A 71 -9.23 -19.81 3.95
CA ASP A 71 -9.22 -19.97 5.40
C ASP A 71 -8.62 -18.75 6.11
N PHE A 72 -7.67 -18.06 5.47
CA PHE A 72 -6.93 -16.97 6.11
C PHE A 72 -7.16 -15.60 5.46
N MET A 73 -7.42 -15.53 4.15
CA MET A 73 -7.53 -14.23 3.50
C MET A 73 -8.80 -13.44 3.88
N PRO A 74 -9.99 -14.05 4.04
CA PRO A 74 -11.18 -13.31 4.44
C PRO A 74 -11.01 -12.54 5.77
N PRO A 75 -10.56 -13.15 6.88
CA PRO A 75 -10.35 -12.39 8.11
C PRO A 75 -9.25 -11.34 7.98
N ILE A 76 -8.17 -11.61 7.24
CA ILE A 76 -7.13 -10.60 6.93
C ILE A 76 -7.73 -9.40 6.18
N ALA A 77 -8.58 -9.66 5.19
CA ALA A 77 -9.22 -8.61 4.40
C ALA A 77 -10.17 -7.76 5.24
N VAL A 78 -10.90 -8.37 6.18
CA VAL A 78 -11.74 -7.62 7.14
C VAL A 78 -10.85 -6.68 7.94
N ARG A 79 -9.82 -7.22 8.60
CA ARG A 79 -8.90 -6.46 9.46
C ARG A 79 -8.24 -5.31 8.71
N TYR A 80 -7.75 -5.57 7.51
CA TYR A 80 -7.13 -4.55 6.66
C TYR A 80 -8.02 -3.33 6.45
N TRP A 81 -9.34 -3.52 6.28
CA TRP A 81 -10.27 -2.43 6.00
C TRP A 81 -10.84 -1.75 7.25
N THR A 82 -10.87 -2.44 8.39
CA THR A 82 -11.60 -1.98 9.59
C THR A 82 -10.71 -1.65 10.78
N GLU A 83 -9.46 -2.12 10.81
CA GLU A 83 -8.52 -1.85 11.91
C GLU A 83 -7.59 -0.68 11.54
N PRO A 84 -7.16 0.13 12.52
CA PRO A 84 -6.07 1.09 12.32
C PRO A 84 -4.80 0.36 11.86
N PRO A 85 -3.98 0.97 10.97
CA PRO A 85 -2.81 0.30 10.45
C PRO A 85 -1.71 0.16 11.51
N GLY A 86 -0.94 -0.94 11.44
CA GLY A 86 0.26 -1.15 12.23
C GLY A 86 1.48 -0.41 11.67
N GLU A 87 2.68 -1.00 11.82
CA GLU A 87 3.94 -0.32 11.48
C GLU A 87 4.20 -0.21 9.97
N GLN A 88 3.67 -1.12 9.16
CA GLN A 88 3.91 -1.16 7.71
C GLN A 88 2.77 -0.48 6.97
N VAL A 89 2.63 0.82 7.18
CA VAL A 89 1.56 1.61 6.56
C VAL A 89 1.82 1.76 5.05
N GLU A 90 0.91 1.24 4.24
CA GLU A 90 0.76 1.66 2.85
C GLU A 90 -0.37 2.68 2.75
N VAL A 91 -0.20 3.63 1.83
CA VAL A 91 -1.18 4.66 1.55
C VAL A 91 -1.71 4.45 0.15
N LEU A 92 -3.03 4.28 0.04
CA LEU A 92 -3.72 4.16 -1.24
C LEU A 92 -4.25 5.53 -1.63
N VAL A 93 -3.84 6.04 -2.78
CA VAL A 93 -4.34 7.31 -3.32
C VAL A 93 -5.28 7.01 -4.49
N GLY A 94 -6.56 7.36 -4.33
CA GLY A 94 -7.63 7.08 -5.28
C GLY A 94 -7.85 8.17 -6.31
N GLY A 95 -6.79 8.85 -6.73
CA GLY A 95 -6.83 10.02 -7.59
C GLY A 95 -5.45 10.45 -8.07
N PRO A 96 -5.38 11.55 -8.84
CA PRO A 96 -4.11 12.08 -9.35
C PRO A 96 -3.19 12.59 -8.23
N VAL A 97 -1.89 12.55 -8.52
CA VAL A 97 -0.82 13.07 -7.66
C VAL A 97 0.10 13.96 -8.48
N ASN A 98 0.74 14.93 -7.83
CA ASN A 98 1.92 15.61 -8.36
C ASN A 98 3.17 14.83 -7.97
N VAL A 99 4.11 14.67 -8.91
CA VAL A 99 5.46 14.17 -8.58
C VAL A 99 6.32 15.37 -8.19
N CYS A 100 6.74 15.40 -6.93
CA CYS A 100 7.52 16.51 -6.36
C CYS A 100 9.01 16.36 -6.65
N GLY A 101 9.49 15.12 -6.82
CA GLY A 101 10.88 14.85 -7.14
C GLY A 101 11.25 13.37 -7.04
N VAL A 102 12.52 13.09 -7.30
CA VAL A 102 13.14 11.77 -7.05
C VAL A 102 13.89 11.86 -5.74
N VAL A 103 13.58 10.98 -4.79
CA VAL A 103 14.19 10.95 -3.46
C VAL A 103 15.18 9.81 -3.28
N ASP A 104 15.16 8.82 -4.19
CA ASP A 104 16.15 7.75 -4.23
C ASP A 104 16.28 7.22 -5.67
N HIS A 105 17.50 7.20 -6.20
CA HIS A 105 17.76 6.79 -7.59
C HIS A 105 18.03 5.28 -7.68
N PRO A 106 17.76 4.66 -8.85
CA PRO A 106 18.25 3.33 -9.16
C PRO A 106 19.75 3.28 -8.94
N THR A 107 20.23 2.31 -8.18
CA THR A 107 21.67 2.04 -8.13
C THR A 107 22.01 1.30 -9.42
N GLU A 108 22.77 1.94 -10.32
CA GLU A 108 23.31 1.25 -11.49
C GLU A 108 24.17 0.08 -10.99
N SER A 109 23.84 -1.13 -11.43
CA SER A 109 24.69 -2.29 -11.19
C SER A 109 25.94 -2.13 -12.07
N ILE A 110 27.09 -1.90 -11.43
CA ILE A 110 28.41 -1.95 -12.07
C ILE A 110 28.73 -3.40 -12.44
#